data_AF-A0A0D7KG54-F1
#
_entry.id   AF-A0A0D7KG54-F1
#
_cell.length_a   1.000
_cell.length_b   1.000
_cell.length_c   1.000
_cell.angle_alpha   90.00
_cell.angle_beta   90.00
_cell.angle_gamma   90.00
#
_symmetry.space_group_name_H-M   'P 1'
#
loop_
_entity.id
_entity.type
_entity.pdbx_description
1 polymer ?
#
loop_
_entity_poly.entity_id
_entity_poly.type
_entity_poly.pdbx_seq_one_letter_code
_entity_poly.pdbx_strand_id
1 'polypeptide(L)' 'KEGQVLMPLEASSWSAKFAWVQDKFGVSWQLNLANT' A
#
# COMPACT_ATOMS: atom_id res chain seq x y z
N LYS A 1 12.94 -6.60 -13.04
CA LYS A 1 12.43 -5.27 -12.61
C LYS A 1 12.06 -5.39 -11.15
N GLU A 2 12.41 -4.42 -10.32
CA GLU A 2 11.95 -4.38 -8.93
C GLU A 2 10.52 -3.84 -8.87
N GLY A 3 9.81 -4.13 -7.79
CA GLY A 3 8.51 -3.50 -7.52
C GLY A 3 8.67 -2.01 -7.17
N GLN A 4 7.56 -1.30 -7.09
CA GLN A 4 7.53 0.12 -6.76
C GLN A 4 6.62 0.38 -5.56
N VAL A 5 7.07 1.25 -4.66
CA VAL A 5 6.24 1.80 -3.58
C VAL A 5 5.59 3.06 -4.13
N LEU A 6 4.28 3.02 -4.34
CA LEU A 6 3.49 4.16 -4.81
C LEU A 6 3.06 5.03 -3.63
N MET A 7 2.66 4.39 -2.53
CA MET A 7 2.42 5.01 -1.23
C MET A 7 3.00 4.09 -0.14
N PRO A 8 3.93 4.57 0.70
CA PRO A 8 4.51 3.77 1.78
C PRO A 8 3.45 3.37 2.83
N LEU A 9 3.76 2.33 3.60
CA LEU A 9 2.86 1.86 4.67
C LEU A 9 2.87 2.82 5.85
N GLU A 10 1.85 3.68 5.90
CA GLU A 10 1.73 4.75 6.90
C GLU A 10 0.29 4.89 7.39
N ALA A 11 0.12 5.55 8.53
CA ALA A 11 -1.22 5.88 9.03
C ALA A 11 -1.88 6.93 8.13
N SER A 12 -3.17 6.74 7.85
CA SER A 12 -3.95 7.67 7.03
C SER A 12 -5.19 8.14 7.79
N SER A 13 -5.88 9.13 7.24
CA SER A 13 -7.14 9.62 7.83
C SER A 13 -8.29 8.62 7.73
N TRP A 14 -8.16 7.54 6.96
CA TRP A 14 -9.19 6.52 6.76
C TRP A 14 -8.82 5.13 7.31
N SER A 15 -7.57 4.89 7.70
CA SER A 15 -7.09 3.56 8.12
C SER A 15 -5.90 3.65 9.06
N ALA A 16 -5.77 2.67 9.95
CA ALA A 16 -4.68 2.59 10.92
C ALA A 16 -3.32 2.55 10.21
N LYS A 17 -3.27 1.76 9.11
CA LYS A 17 -2.18 1.80 8.13
C LYS A 17 -2.73 1.53 6.73
N PHE A 18 -2.17 2.23 5.76
CA PHE A 18 -2.46 2.01 4.34
C PHE A 18 -1.16 2.01 3.55
N ALA A 19 -1.06 1.13 2.57
CA ALA A 19 0.03 1.14 1.59
C ALA A 19 -0.49 0.87 0.20
N TRP A 20 0.24 1.38 -0.79
CA TRP A 20 0.00 1.08 -2.19
C TRP A 20 1.33 0.73 -2.86
N VAL A 21 1.42 -0.47 -3.38
CA VAL A 21 2.61 -0.97 -4.05
C VAL A 21 2.26 -1.57 -5.41
N GLN A 22 3.19 -1.50 -6.35
CA GLN A 22 3.15 -2.25 -7.59
C GLN A 22 4.22 -3.34 -7.52
N ASP A 23 3.85 -4.60 -7.75
CA ASP A 23 4.82 -5.68 -7.73
C ASP A 23 5.70 -5.71 -9.00
N LYS A 24 6.66 -6.63 -9.04
CA LYS A 24 7.59 -6.78 -10.18
C LYS A 24 6.93 -7.18 -11.50
N PHE A 25 5.67 -7.63 -11.46
CA PHE A 25 4.88 -8.05 -12.62
C PHE A 25 3.94 -6.94 -13.11
N GLY A 26 3.88 -5.80 -12.40
CA GLY A 26 3.01 -4.68 -12.73
C GLY A 26 1.64 -4.72 -12.07
N VAL A 27 1.38 -5.68 -11.16
CA VAL A 27 0.10 -5.76 -10.45
C VAL A 27 0.11 -4.76 -9.30
N SER A 28 -0.97 -3.97 -9.20
CA SER A 28 -1.17 -2.96 -8.17
C SER A 28 -1.91 -3.55 -6.96
N TRP A 29 -1.33 -3.37 -5.77
CA TRP A 29 -1.86 -3.87 -4.50
C TRP A 29 -2.12 -2.72 -3.54
N GLN A 30 -3.34 -2.67 -2.99
CA GLN A 30 -3.70 -1.78 -1.89
C GLN A 30 -3.83 -2.61 -0.62
N LEU A 31 -3.04 -2.26 0.39
CA LEU A 31 -3.04 -2.92 1.69
C LEU A 31 -3.71 -2.01 2.69
N ASN A 32 -4.80 -2.47 3.31
CA ASN A 32 -5.60 -1.69 4.24
C ASN A 32 -5.67 -2.40 5.60
N LEU A 33 -5.18 -1.72 6.64
CA LEU A 33 -5.43 -2.08 8.02
C LEU A 33 -6.47 -1.11 8.60
N ALA A 34 -7.70 -1.57 8.75
CA ALA A 34 -8.80 -0.76 9.24
C ALA A 34 -8.60 -0.32 10.71
N ASN A 35 -9.17 0.85 11.05
CA ASN A 35 -9.30 1.28 12.44
C ASN A 35 -10.44 0.47 13.08
N THR A 36 -10.12 -0.50 13.93
CA THR A 36 -11.09 -1.21 14.78
C THR A 36 -11.15 -0.59 16.16
#